data_AF-A0ABD2MUA7-F1
#
_entry.id   AF-A0ABD2MUA7-F1
#
_cell.length_a   1.000
_cell.length_b   1.000
_cell.length_c   1.000
_cell.angle_alpha   90.00
_cell.angle_beta   90.00
_cell.angle_gamma   90.00
#
_symmetry.space_group_name_H-M   'P 1'
#
loop_
_entity.id
_entity.type
_entity.pdbx_description
1 polymer ?
#
loop_
_entity_poly.entity_id
_entity_poly.type
_entity_poly.pdbx_seq_one_letter_code
_entity_poly.pdbx_strand_id
1 'polypeptide(L)'
;MKTTRTPLKETDLKGNDESYAMEKRILEVLSWYRPGATKYAIEQLEKVEMDVTAVQEIKCPDSGNIRINKSVVFYSGSKDGKKKFGIGFVVRKDLITNVLQFEPINERMCYLRLKTK
;
A
#
# COMPACT_ATOMS: atom_id res chain seq x y z
N MET A 1 -1.05 -11.29 31.63
CA MET A 1 -0.55 -12.29 30.67
C MET A 1 0.33 -11.56 29.66
N LYS A 2 1.67 -11.67 29.79
CA LYS A 2 2.61 -10.95 28.92
C LYS A 2 2.86 -11.78 27.66
N THR A 3 2.43 -11.29 26.50
CA THR A 3 2.71 -11.93 25.21
C THR A 3 4.07 -11.46 24.72
N THR A 4 5.09 -12.29 24.91
CA THR A 4 6.43 -12.07 24.36
C THR A 4 6.36 -12.34 22.85
N ARG A 5 6.49 -11.30 22.01
CA ARG A 5 6.67 -11.48 20.56
C ARG A 5 8.15 -11.72 20.28
N THR A 6 8.48 -12.95 19.90
CA THR A 6 9.81 -13.27 19.37
C THR A 6 9.98 -12.56 18.02
N PRO A 7 11.07 -11.80 17.80
CA PRO A 7 11.31 -11.17 16.51
C PRO A 7 11.69 -12.23 15.48
N LEU A 8 11.10 -12.13 14.27
CA LEU A 8 11.49 -12.97 13.13
C LEU A 8 12.93 -12.66 12.75
N LYS A 9 13.75 -13.70 12.59
CA LYS A 9 15.16 -13.55 12.21
C LYS A 9 15.26 -13.38 10.70
N GLU A 10 16.10 -12.44 10.28
CA GLU A 10 16.35 -12.06 8.89
C GLU A 10 16.91 -13.20 8.02
N THR A 11 17.39 -14.28 8.65
CA THR A 11 17.97 -15.46 8.01
C THR A 11 16.94 -16.40 7.39
N ASP A 12 15.65 -16.23 7.66
CA ASP A 12 14.58 -17.10 7.11
C ASP A 12 14.15 -16.70 5.68
N LEU A 13 14.79 -15.69 5.08
CA LEU A 13 14.38 -15.08 3.80
C LEU A 13 15.30 -15.37 2.61
N LYS A 14 16.31 -16.24 2.73
CA LYS A 14 17.18 -16.58 1.60
C LYS A 14 16.91 -17.99 1.09
N GLY A 15 15.84 -18.10 0.30
CA GLY A 15 15.62 -19.20 -0.65
C GLY A 15 16.27 -18.86 -1.99
N ASN A 16 17.13 -19.74 -2.47
CA ASN A 16 17.93 -19.59 -3.68
C ASN A 16 17.16 -20.17 -4.86
N ASP A 17 16.32 -19.35 -5.50
CA ASP A 17 15.70 -19.60 -6.80
C ASP A 17 15.60 -18.25 -7.51
N GLU A 18 15.79 -18.19 -8.83
CA GLU A 18 15.56 -16.99 -9.64
C GLU A 18 14.07 -16.59 -9.58
N SER A 19 13.71 -16.02 -8.46
CA SER A 19 12.40 -15.63 -8.02
C SER A 19 12.37 -14.12 -8.07
N TYR A 20 11.32 -13.55 -8.67
CA TYR A 20 11.07 -12.12 -8.57
C TYR A 20 10.87 -11.78 -7.09
N ALA A 21 11.93 -11.29 -6.45
CA ALA A 21 11.87 -10.80 -5.09
C ALA A 21 10.97 -9.57 -5.07
N MET A 22 9.77 -9.70 -4.48
CA MET A 22 8.84 -8.59 -4.30
C MET A 22 9.55 -7.46 -3.54
N GLU A 23 9.76 -6.31 -4.18
CA GLU A 23 10.42 -5.19 -3.52
C GLU A 23 9.41 -4.48 -2.60
N LYS A 24 9.63 -4.59 -1.29
CA LYS A 24 8.78 -3.98 -0.26
C LYS A 24 9.40 -2.67 0.18
N ARG A 25 8.65 -1.57 0.07
CA ARG A 25 9.05 -0.28 0.62
C ARG A 25 7.86 0.44 1.22
N ILE A 26 8.14 1.18 2.28
CA ILE A 26 7.17 2.03 2.97
C ILE A 26 7.56 3.47 2.66
N LEU A 27 6.63 4.26 2.11
CA LEU A 27 6.85 5.67 1.81
C LEU A 27 5.81 6.52 2.54
N GLU A 28 6.29 7.50 3.31
CA GLU A 28 5.43 8.55 3.86
C GLU A 28 5.23 9.63 2.81
N VAL A 29 4.07 9.65 2.15
CA VAL A 29 3.75 10.67 1.15
C VAL A 29 2.90 11.75 1.78
N LEU A 30 3.51 12.90 2.10
CA LEU A 30 2.81 14.02 2.72
C LEU A 30 1.91 14.74 1.71
N SER A 31 0.61 14.44 1.79
CA SER A 31 -0.53 15.24 1.30
C SER A 31 -0.86 15.19 -0.20
N TRP A 32 -1.86 14.37 -0.52
CA TRP A 32 -2.50 14.25 -1.85
C TRP A 32 -3.61 15.29 -2.10
N TYR A 33 -3.74 16.31 -1.24
CA TYR A 33 -4.94 17.16 -1.16
C TYR A 33 -5.19 18.06 -2.38
N ARG A 34 -4.17 18.40 -3.17
CA ARG A 34 -4.37 19.25 -4.35
C ARG A 34 -4.94 18.41 -5.50
N PRO A 35 -5.90 18.95 -6.29
CA PRO A 35 -6.32 18.29 -7.53
C PRO A 35 -5.09 17.90 -8.36
N GLY A 36 -4.98 16.62 -8.73
CA GLY A 36 -3.84 16.09 -9.48
C GLY A 36 -2.61 15.68 -8.66
N ALA A 37 -2.49 16.04 -7.37
CA ALA A 37 -1.34 15.65 -6.55
C ALA A 37 -1.25 14.12 -6.35
N THR A 38 -2.39 13.46 -6.13
CA THR A 38 -2.52 12.00 -6.13
C THR A 38 -1.90 11.37 -7.38
N LYS A 39 -2.31 11.86 -8.56
CA LYS A 39 -1.86 11.34 -9.85
C LYS A 39 -0.37 11.58 -10.03
N TYR A 40 0.11 12.78 -9.73
CA TYR A 40 1.52 13.13 -9.81
C TYR A 40 2.41 12.30 -8.87
N ALA A 41 1.95 12.06 -7.64
CA ALA A 41 2.66 11.23 -6.67
C ALA A 41 2.77 9.79 -7.19
N ILE A 42 1.67 9.22 -7.70
CA ILE A 42 1.67 7.87 -8.29
C ILE A 42 2.59 7.81 -9.50
N GLU A 43 2.61 8.82 -10.36
CA GLU A 43 3.55 8.90 -11.48
C GLU A 43 5.01 8.92 -11.02
N GLN A 44 5.33 9.55 -9.88
CA GLN A 44 6.69 9.48 -9.33
C GLN A 44 6.99 8.10 -8.74
N LEU A 45 6.03 7.46 -8.06
CA LEU A 45 6.18 6.11 -7.53
C LEU A 45 6.39 5.08 -8.65
N GLU A 46 5.70 5.25 -9.78
CA GLU A 46 5.83 4.39 -10.96
C GLU A 46 7.23 4.46 -11.59
N LYS A 47 7.94 5.60 -11.50
CA LYS A 47 9.33 5.73 -11.99
C LYS A 47 10.33 4.94 -11.15
N VAL A 48 10.00 4.65 -9.90
CA VAL A 48 10.85 3.86 -9.00
C VAL A 48 10.57 2.36 -9.17
N GLU A 49 9.64 1.98 -10.05
CA GLU A 49 9.28 0.58 -10.38
C GLU A 49 8.92 -0.29 -9.16
N MET A 50 8.38 0.33 -8.12
CA MET A 50 8.02 -0.35 -6.88
C MET A 50 6.81 -1.27 -7.08
N ASP A 51 6.90 -2.49 -6.53
CA ASP A 51 5.83 -3.49 -6.60
C ASP A 51 4.62 -3.11 -5.75
N VAL A 52 4.88 -2.75 -4.49
CA VAL A 52 3.89 -2.36 -3.51
C VAL A 52 4.45 -1.25 -2.64
N THR A 53 3.70 -0.15 -2.55
CA THR A 53 4.07 1.01 -1.75
C THR A 53 2.97 1.29 -0.73
N ALA A 54 3.31 1.22 0.56
CA ALA A 54 2.44 1.75 1.60
C ALA A 54 2.47 3.28 1.54
N VAL A 55 1.30 3.93 1.59
CA VAL A 55 1.13 5.38 1.55
C VAL A 55 0.24 5.85 2.70
N GLN A 56 0.55 7.03 3.24
CA GLN A 56 -0.21 7.69 4.30
C GLN A 56 -0.64 9.09 3.85
N GLU A 57 -1.56 9.73 4.58
CA GLU A 57 -2.07 11.09 4.29
C GLU A 57 -2.68 11.26 2.87
N ILE A 58 -3.38 10.23 2.40
CA ILE A 58 -4.07 10.20 1.08
C ILE A 58 -5.24 11.19 1.03
N LYS A 59 -5.89 11.46 2.18
CA LYS A 59 -7.00 12.40 2.32
C LYS A 59 -8.19 12.09 1.39
N CYS A 60 -8.37 10.82 1.03
CA CYS A 60 -9.60 10.34 0.40
C CYS A 60 -10.67 10.08 1.46
N PRO A 61 -11.94 10.45 1.20
CA PRO A 61 -13.06 9.98 2.00
C PRO A 61 -13.35 8.50 1.68
N ASP A 62 -14.01 7.82 2.61
CA ASP A 62 -14.42 6.42 2.48
C ASP A 62 -13.24 5.47 2.24
N SER A 63 -13.53 4.23 1.83
CA SER A 63 -12.53 3.21 1.58
C SER A 63 -12.84 2.48 0.29
N GLY A 64 -11.82 2.00 -0.40
CA GLY A 64 -12.02 1.31 -1.67
C GLY A 64 -10.73 1.14 -2.46
N ASN A 65 -10.87 1.10 -3.77
CA ASN A 65 -9.74 1.09 -4.68
C ASN A 65 -9.99 1.98 -5.90
N ILE A 66 -8.93 2.58 -6.42
CA ILE A 66 -8.97 3.41 -7.63
C ILE A 66 -7.81 3.02 -8.53
N ARG A 67 -8.08 2.82 -9.82
CA ARG A 67 -7.05 2.57 -10.84
C ARG A 67 -6.48 3.90 -11.31
N ILE A 68 -5.16 4.03 -11.28
CA ILE A 68 -4.44 5.22 -11.74
C ILE A 68 -3.22 4.73 -12.53
N ASN A 69 -3.18 5.05 -13.82
CA ASN A 69 -2.11 4.65 -14.74
C ASN A 69 -1.84 3.13 -14.72
N LYS A 70 -0.64 2.71 -14.31
CA LYS A 70 -0.19 1.31 -14.24
C LYS A 70 -0.32 0.74 -12.83
N SER A 71 -1.08 1.42 -11.96
CA SER A 71 -1.19 1.09 -10.54
C SER A 71 -2.64 1.08 -10.08
N VAL A 72 -2.90 0.37 -8.98
CA VAL A 72 -4.17 0.42 -8.26
C VAL A 72 -3.88 0.88 -6.84
N VAL A 73 -4.58 1.92 -6.41
CA VAL A 73 -4.51 2.43 -5.04
C VAL A 73 -5.63 1.79 -4.25
N PHE A 74 -5.29 0.96 -3.28
CA PHE A 74 -6.21 0.50 -2.23
C PHE A 74 -6.13 1.48 -1.07
N TYR A 75 -7.26 2.00 -0.58
CA TYR A 75 -7.24 3.05 0.43
C TYR A 75 -8.32 2.86 1.49
N SER A 76 -8.00 3.36 2.69
CA SER A 76 -8.85 3.43 3.86
C SER A 76 -8.84 4.88 4.36
N GLY A 77 -9.96 5.56 4.22
CA GLY A 77 -10.16 6.97 4.51
C GLY A 77 -11.23 7.21 5.58
N SER A 78 -11.48 8.49 5.89
CA SER A 78 -12.45 8.85 6.92
C SER A 78 -13.89 8.66 6.45
N LYS A 79 -14.74 8.12 7.33
CA LYS A 79 -16.17 7.90 7.08
C LYS A 79 -17.04 9.14 7.34
N ASP A 80 -16.45 10.23 7.85
CA ASP A 80 -17.18 11.46 8.15
C ASP A 80 -17.33 12.40 6.92
N GLY A 81 -17.01 11.88 5.73
CA GLY A 81 -17.02 12.63 4.47
C GLY A 81 -15.91 13.68 4.35
N LYS A 82 -15.06 13.87 5.37
CA LYS A 82 -13.97 14.84 5.34
C LYS A 82 -12.71 14.23 4.73
N LYS A 83 -12.02 15.03 3.92
CA LYS A 83 -10.73 14.72 3.30
C LYS A 83 -9.57 14.87 4.29
N LYS A 84 -9.55 14.02 5.32
CA LYS A 84 -8.54 14.03 6.40
C LYS A 84 -7.98 12.63 6.63
N PHE A 85 -6.73 12.56 7.10
CA PHE A 85 -6.01 11.31 7.30
C PHE A 85 -6.00 10.45 6.03
N GLY A 86 -6.14 9.14 6.17
CA GLY A 86 -6.28 8.22 5.06
C GLY A 86 -4.96 7.56 4.72
N ILE A 87 -5.00 6.25 4.58
CA ILE A 87 -3.83 5.42 4.30
C ILE A 87 -4.17 4.40 3.22
N GLY A 88 -3.16 3.70 2.71
CA GLY A 88 -3.39 2.72 1.66
C GLY A 88 -2.13 2.07 1.11
N PHE A 89 -2.33 1.35 0.03
CA PHE A 89 -1.29 0.69 -0.74
C PHE A 89 -1.44 1.04 -2.22
N VAL A 90 -0.35 1.47 -2.85
CA VAL A 90 -0.23 1.52 -4.31
C VAL A 90 0.35 0.19 -4.75
N VAL A 91 -0.38 -0.54 -5.59
CA VAL A 91 0.01 -1.86 -6.10
C VAL A 91 0.15 -1.78 -7.61
N ARG A 92 1.29 -2.24 -8.13
CA ARG A 92 1.52 -2.32 -9.58
C ARG A 92 0.48 -3.24 -10.23
N LYS A 93 -0.05 -2.86 -11.40
CA LYS A 93 -1.17 -3.56 -12.07
C LYS A 93 -0.92 -5.07 -12.27
N ASP A 94 0.34 -5.44 -12.52
CA ASP A 94 0.72 -6.83 -12.83
C ASP A 94 0.65 -7.73 -11.59
N LEU A 95 0.60 -7.14 -10.40
CA LEU A 95 0.51 -7.83 -9.10
C LEU A 95 -0.91 -7.84 -8.53
N ILE A 96 -1.90 -7.26 -9.23
CA ILE A 96 -3.28 -7.20 -8.74
C ILE A 96 -3.90 -8.58 -8.62
N THR A 97 -3.57 -9.50 -9.53
CA THR A 97 -3.99 -10.91 -9.46
C THR A 97 -3.40 -11.64 -8.24
N ASN A 98 -2.34 -11.09 -7.63
CA ASN A 98 -1.75 -11.61 -6.41
C ASN A 98 -2.40 -11.03 -5.14
N VAL A 99 -3.28 -10.02 -5.26
CA VAL A 99 -4.04 -9.49 -4.12
C VAL A 99 -5.11 -10.49 -3.70
N LEU A 100 -4.90 -11.10 -2.54
CA LEU A 100 -5.84 -12.05 -1.93
C LEU A 100 -6.92 -11.32 -1.14
N GLN A 101 -6.55 -10.22 -0.48
CA GLN A 101 -7.45 -9.51 0.41
C GLN A 101 -6.97 -8.08 0.65
N PHE A 102 -7.91 -7.15 0.70
CA PHE A 102 -7.71 -5.82 1.25
C PHE A 102 -8.82 -5.56 2.28
N GLU A 103 -8.44 -5.13 3.48
CA GLU A 103 -9.40 -4.76 4.52
C GLU A 103 -9.07 -3.38 5.09
N PRO A 104 -9.97 -2.40 4.90
CA PRO A 104 -9.88 -1.11 5.58
C PRO A 104 -10.36 -1.27 7.03
N ILE A 105 -9.51 -0.93 8.01
CA ILE A 105 -9.88 -0.97 9.44
C ILE A 105 -10.39 0.41 9.86
N ASN A 106 -9.61 1.46 9.60
CA ASN A 106 -9.98 2.87 9.82
C ASN A 106 -9.05 3.80 9.02
N GLU A 107 -9.18 5.11 9.19
CA GLU A 107 -8.39 6.11 8.45
C GLU A 107 -6.88 6.14 8.77
N ARG A 108 -6.42 5.30 9.69
CA ARG A 108 -5.01 5.13 10.10
C ARG A 108 -4.49 3.69 9.99
N MET A 109 -5.35 2.71 9.68
CA MET A 109 -4.96 1.30 9.60
C MET A 109 -5.78 0.52 8.56
N CYS A 110 -5.09 -0.30 7.78
CA CYS A 110 -5.63 -1.19 6.76
C CYS A 110 -4.60 -2.28 6.49
N TYR A 111 -5.04 -3.44 6.02
CA TYR A 111 -4.12 -4.50 5.62
C TYR A 111 -4.36 -4.97 4.20
N LEU A 112 -3.28 -5.39 3.55
CA LEU A 112 -3.26 -5.98 2.23
C LEU A 112 -2.58 -7.34 2.35
N ARG A 113 -3.28 -8.40 1.93
CA ARG A 113 -2.74 -9.76 1.85
C ARG A 113 -2.40 -10.06 0.39
N LEU A 114 -1.15 -10.42 0.16
CA LEU A 114 -0.62 -10.77 -1.15
C LEU A 114 -0.21 -12.23 -1.18
N LYS A 115 -0.45 -12.89 -2.31
CA LYS A 115 0.13 -14.18 -2.65
C LYS A 115 1.53 -13.94 -3.21
N THR A 116 2.54 -14.40 -2.48
CA THR A 116 3.89 -14.55 -3.05
C THR A 116 3.96 -15.89 -3.78
N LYS A 117 4.77 -15.96 -4.84
CA LYS A 117 5.16 -17.27 -5.39
C LYS A 117 6.04 -18.00 -4.39
#